data_AF-A0A1Z4QUB9-F1
#
_entry.id   AF-A0A1Z4QUB9-F1
#
_cell.length_a   1.000
_cell.length_b   1.000
_cell.length_c   1.000
_cell.angle_alpha   90.00
_cell.angle_beta   90.00
_cell.angle_gamma   90.00
#
_symmetry.space_group_name_H-M   'P 1'
#
loop_
_entity.id
_entity.type
_entity.pdbx_description
1 polymer ?
#
loop_
_entity_poly.entity_id
_entity_poly.type
_entity_poly.pdbx_seq_one_letter_code
_entity_poly.pdbx_strand_id
1 'polypeptide(L)' 'MSKSYSTNLTQDQWELIEPLIPASKPGGRPREVEICSVLNAIFYVLRTYATGTKVSMRLHHKIDNRKL' A
#
# COMPACT_ATOMS: atom_id res chain seq x y z
N MET A 1 5.17 5.87 -12.00
CA MET A 1 4.22 6.76 -11.30
C MET A 1 3.56 5.96 -10.19
N SER A 2 3.86 6.24 -8.92
CA SER A 2 3.23 5.57 -7.78
C SER A 2 1.78 6.02 -7.65
N LYS A 3 0.89 5.10 -7.27
CA LYS A 3 -0.53 5.40 -7.08
C LYS A 3 -0.69 6.16 -5.76
N SER A 4 -1.26 7.37 -5.82
CA SER A 4 -1.53 8.16 -4.61
C SER A 4 -2.87 7.74 -4.00
N TYR A 5 -2.87 7.44 -2.70
CA TYR A 5 -4.08 7.13 -1.93
C TYR A 5 -4.31 8.22 -0.89
N SER A 6 -5.56 8.44 -0.50
CA SER A 6 -5.91 9.40 0.56
C SER A 6 -5.32 9.02 1.93
N THR A 7 -4.82 7.80 2.07
CA THR A 7 -4.13 7.27 3.26
C THR A 7 -2.62 7.41 3.20
N ASN A 8 -2.07 8.00 2.14
CA ASN A 8 -0.64 8.23 2.05
C ASN A 8 -0.20 9.29 3.06
N LEU A 9 0.96 9.07 3.65
CA LEU A 9 1.64 10.03 4.51
C LEU A 9 2.00 11.28 3.72
N THR A 10 1.75 12.43 4.35
CA THR A 10 2.34 13.71 3.94
C THR A 10 3.81 13.77 4.34
N GLN A 11 4.55 14.72 3.77
CA GLN A 11 5.96 14.94 4.09
C GLN A 11 6.17 15.18 5.59
N ASP A 12 5.39 16.11 6.18
CA ASP A 12 5.46 16.44 7.61
C ASP A 12 5.18 15.23 8.51
N GLN A 13 4.22 14.39 8.14
CA GLN A 13 3.93 13.15 8.89
C GLN A 13 5.05 12.13 8.75
N TRP A 14 5.67 12.04 7.57
CA TRP A 14 6.81 11.17 7.33
C TRP A 14 8.01 11.61 8.17
N GLU A 15 8.30 12.91 8.25
CA GLU A 15 9.40 13.47 9.04
C GLU A 15 9.30 13.14 10.54
N LEU A 16 8.08 12.98 11.06
CA LEU A 16 7.85 12.56 12.44
C LEU A 16 8.08 11.05 12.66
N ILE A 17 7.88 10.23 11.63
CA ILE A 17 7.94 8.75 11.72
C ILE A 17 9.33 8.23 11.35
N GLU A 18 9.97 8.81 10.34
CA GLU A 18 11.29 8.42 9.83
C GLU A 18 12.33 8.16 10.93
N PRO A 19 12.55 9.05 11.92
CA PRO A 19 13.56 8.83 12.96
C PRO A 19 13.25 7.65 13.89
N LEU A 20 12.01 7.16 13.91
CA LEU A 20 11.59 6.01 14.73
C LEU A 20 11.89 4.68 14.04
N ILE A 21 12.16 4.69 12.73
CA ILE A 21 12.43 3.49 11.97
C ILE A 21 13.92 3.15 12.10
N PRO A 22 14.26 1.94 12.58
CA PRO A 22 15.66 1.56 12.70
C PRO A 22 16.33 1.52 11.32
N ALA A 23 17.56 2.02 11.27
CA ALA A 23 18.43 1.88 10.12
C ALA A 23 18.55 0.39 9.71
N SER A 24 18.80 0.15 8.43
CA SER A 24 19.06 -1.21 7.96
C SER A 24 20.21 -1.81 8.76
N LYS A 25 20.04 -3.05 9.24
CA LYS A 25 21.10 -3.73 9.99
C LYS A 25 22.36 -3.84 9.11
N PRO A 26 23.56 -3.71 9.70
CA PRO A 26 24.79 -3.98 8.97
C PRO A 26 24.89 -5.48 8.64
N GLY A 27 25.15 -5.79 7.38
CA GLY A 27 25.15 -7.15 6.85
C GLY A 27 23.78 -7.66 6.38
N GLY A 28 23.77 -8.73 5.58
CA GLY A 28 22.55 -9.27 4.97
C GLY A 28 22.14 -8.55 3.67
N ARG A 29 20.96 -8.87 3.15
CA ARG A 29 20.44 -8.23 1.93
C ARG A 29 20.02 -6.78 2.25
N PRO A 30 20.56 -5.76 1.55
CA PRO A 30 20.17 -4.38 1.77
C PRO A 30 18.68 -4.19 1.50
N ARG A 31 18.05 -3.26 2.22
CA ARG A 31 16.68 -2.85 1.95
C ARG A 31 16.67 -2.07 0.63
N GLU A 32 16.01 -2.64 -0.38
CA GLU A 32 15.81 -1.99 -1.69
C GLU A 32 14.51 -1.17 -1.77
N VAL A 33 13.65 -1.27 -0.73
CA VAL A 33 12.31 -0.66 -0.72
C VAL A 33 12.26 0.63 0.08
N GLU A 34 11.54 1.62 -0.44
CA GLU A 34 11.20 2.86 0.25
C GLU A 34 10.21 2.61 1.39
N ILE A 35 10.62 2.89 2.63
CA ILE A 35 9.82 2.55 3.82
C ILE A 35 8.52 3.37 3.88
N CYS A 36 8.55 4.62 3.45
CA CYS A 36 7.34 5.45 3.33
C CYS A 36 6.29 4.77 2.42
N SER A 37 6.72 4.13 1.34
CA SER A 37 5.82 3.38 0.45
C SER A 37 5.22 2.15 1.12
N VAL A 38 5.99 1.46 1.96
CA VAL A 38 5.49 0.31 2.75
C VAL A 38 4.44 0.77 3.77
N LEU A 39 4.69 1.87 4.49
CA LEU A 39 3.73 2.42 5.44
C LEU A 39 2.44 2.88 4.77
N ASN A 40 2.55 3.56 3.62
CA ASN A 40 1.39 3.96 2.82
C ASN A 40 0.52 2.75 2.44
N ALA A 41 1.15 1.64 2.04
CA ALA A 41 0.44 0.40 1.73
C ALA A 41 -0.26 -0.19 2.97
N ILE A 42 0.41 -0.21 4.13
CA ILE A 42 -0.18 -0.68 5.40
C ILE A 42 -1.38 0.18 5.79
N PHE A 43 -1.27 1.51 5.75
CA PHE A 43 -2.38 2.41 6.08
C PHE A 43 -3.55 2.30 5.11
N TYR A 44 -3.27 2.10 3.82
CA TYR A 44 -4.31 1.83 2.84
C TYR A 44 -5.09 0.57 3.18
N VAL A 45 -4.39 -0.53 3.46
CA VAL A 45 -4.98 -1.80 3.91
C VAL A 45 -5.83 -1.55 5.15
N LEU A 46 -5.25 -1.02 6.22
CA LEU A 46 -5.96 -0.79 7.49
C LEU A 46 -7.21 0.09 7.31
N ARG A 47 -7.14 1.18 6.54
CA ARG A 47 -8.30 2.02 6.24
C ARG A 47 -9.37 1.24 5.50
N THR A 48 -8.98 0.46 4.51
CA THR A 48 -9.92 -0.30 3.67
C THR A 48 -10.72 -1.31 4.50
N TYR A 49 -10.05 -2.04 5.40
CA TYR A 49 -10.72 -3.01 6.28
C TYR A 49 -11.52 -2.35 7.40
N ALA A 50 -11.03 -1.24 7.98
CA ALA A 50 -11.74 -0.56 9.07
C ALA A 50 -13.06 0.10 8.62
N THR A 51 -13.16 0.53 7.36
CA THR A 51 -14.35 1.26 6.88
C THR A 51 -15.44 0.33 6.34
N GLY A 52 -15.26 -0.99 6.39
CA GLY A 52 -16.25 -1.97 5.90
C GLY A 52 -16.55 -1.86 4.40
N THR A 53 -15.78 -1.07 3.66
CA THR A 53 -15.98 -0.88 2.23
C THR A 53 -15.67 -2.20 1.54
N LYS A 54 -16.70 -2.87 1.01
CA LYS A 54 -16.49 -3.97 0.06
C LYS A 54 -15.61 -3.44 -1.06
N VAL A 55 -14.35 -3.89 -1.10
CA VAL A 55 -13.56 -3.80 -2.33
C VAL A 55 -14.31 -4.68 -3.33
N SER A 56 -15.17 -4.06 -4.14
CA SER A 56 -15.80 -4.75 -5.26
C SER A 56 -14.69 -5.04 -6.27
N MET A 57 -13.96 -6.11 -6.02
CA MET A 57 -13.06 -6.73 -6.98
C MET A 57 -13.97 -7.24 -8.10
N ARG A 58 -14.22 -6.37 -9.09
CA ARG A 58 -14.99 -6.70 -10.28
C ARG A 58 -14.14 -7.67 -11.08
N LEU A 59 -14.24 -8.96 -10.75
CA LEU A 59 -13.77 -10.03 -11.61
C LEU A 59 -14.52 -9.85 -12.92
N HIS A 60 -13.85 -9.32 -13.95
CA HIS A 60 -14.35 -9.38 -15.32
C HIS A 60 -14.30 -10.84 -15.77
N HIS A 61 -15.23 -11.65 -15.27
CA HIS A 61 -15.54 -12.93 -15.87
C HIS A 61 -16.38 -12.63 -17.12
N LYS A 62 -15.68 -12.46 -18.25
CA LYS A 62 -16.31 -12.45 -19.57
C LYS A 62 -16.68 -13.90 -19.86
N ILE A 63 -17.86 -14.33 -19.40
CA ILE A 63 -18.48 -15.56 -19.90
C ILE A 63 -18.94 -15.23 -21.32
N ASP A 64 -18.11 -15.60 -22.30
CA ASP A 64 -18.42 -15.47 -23.72
C ASP A 64 -19.42 -16.59 -24.07
N ASN A 65 -20.71 -16.31 -23.89
CA ASN A 65 -21.79 -17.13 -24.43
C ASN A 65 -21.93 -16.86 -25.94
N ARG A 66 -20.97 -17.36 -26.72
CA ARG A 66 -21.15 -17.57 -28.15
C ARG A 66 -21.21 -19.06 -28.44
N LYS A 67 -22.43 -19.56 -28.60
CA LYS A 67 -22.95 -20.32 -29.76
C LYS A 67 -24.30 -20.94 -29.40
N LEU A 68 -25.36 -20.27 -29.81
CA LEU A 68 -26.48 -20.92 -30.47
C LEU A 68 -26.30 -20.69 -31.98
#